data_AF-A0A7X3SKC5-F1
#
_entry.id   AF-A0A7X3SKC5-F1
#
_cell.length_a   1.000
_cell.length_b   1.000
_cell.length_c   1.000
_cell.angle_alpha   90.00
_cell.angle_beta   90.00
_cell.angle_gamma   90.00
#
_symmetry.space_group_name_H-M   'P 1'
#
loop_
_entity.id
_entity.type
_entity.pdbx_description
1 polymer ?
#
loop_
_entity_poly.entity_id
_entity_poly.type
_entity_poly.pdbx_seq_one_letter_code
_entity_poly.pdbx_strand_id
1 'polypeptide(L)'
;MDNRGDDMPRARSPKRDEAYKMWLDSNGKTKLKDIASALGVSESQVRKWKNLDKWNSNVTNQPNGNVTKRKRGGRQRNDDKVDPAVEQVVENTELTDKQKLFCLYYIRCFNATKAYKKAYECSYETAMVNGYGLLRNTKVKEEILRLKQNRLNREMLDESDIFQWYLDIARADIKDYVEFGNEEISVTDKQGNEHTIKVSNVNIKNDREVDGILISEISKGKDGVKVKLPDKLKAMDWIADHMNLATEKQRAEIEQMRANTERLRRDFFDEEEDGVEIVNDAEQEETAGKDIGDHHLEVSGDI
;
A
#
# COMPACT_ATOMS: atom_id res chain seq x y z
N MET A 1 24.64 -35.99 -42.54
CA MET A 1 24.96 -34.77 -43.30
C MET A 1 23.65 -34.03 -43.50
N ASP A 2 23.40 -33.02 -42.68
CA ASP A 2 22.15 -32.25 -42.67
C ASP A 2 22.13 -31.21 -43.78
N ASN A 3 21.08 -31.28 -44.61
CA ASN A 3 20.83 -30.43 -45.75
C ASN A 3 20.19 -29.11 -45.26
N ARG A 4 21.03 -28.13 -44.90
CA ARG A 4 20.58 -26.74 -44.66
C ARG A 4 20.45 -26.03 -46.01
N GLY A 5 19.23 -26.02 -46.57
CA GLY A 5 18.90 -25.18 -47.71
C GLY A 5 18.86 -23.71 -47.28
N ASP A 6 19.69 -22.89 -47.93
CA ASP A 6 19.63 -21.42 -47.88
C ASP A 6 18.20 -20.94 -48.21
N ASP A 7 17.52 -20.33 -47.24
CA ASP A 7 16.22 -19.68 -47.44
C ASP A 7 16.44 -18.27 -48.02
N MET A 8 16.62 -18.21 -49.34
CA MET A 8 16.74 -16.95 -50.08
C MET A 8 15.36 -16.26 -50.16
N PRO A 9 15.24 -14.94 -49.87
CA PRO A 9 13.96 -14.23 -49.94
C PRO A 9 13.36 -14.34 -51.36
N ARG A 10 12.12 -14.83 -51.47
CA ARG A 10 11.44 -14.99 -52.77
C ARG A 10 11.33 -13.64 -53.49
N ALA A 11 11.75 -13.61 -54.75
CA ALA A 11 11.64 -12.44 -55.61
C ALA A 11 10.19 -11.91 -55.67
N ARG A 12 10.05 -10.58 -55.67
CA ARG A 12 8.75 -9.89 -55.75
C ARG A 12 8.08 -10.25 -57.08
N SER A 13 6.80 -10.65 -57.03
CA SER A 13 6.05 -11.02 -58.24
C SER A 13 5.77 -9.77 -59.09
N PRO A 14 6.06 -9.77 -60.42
CA PRO A 14 5.77 -8.64 -61.30
C PRO A 14 4.29 -8.21 -61.29
N LYS A 15 3.37 -9.19 -61.16
CA LYS A 15 1.93 -8.95 -61.08
C LYS A 15 1.51 -8.13 -59.86
N ARG A 16 2.33 -8.09 -58.81
CA ARG A 16 2.08 -7.27 -57.61
C ARG A 16 2.20 -5.79 -57.91
N ASP A 17 3.17 -5.42 -58.74
CA ASP A 17 3.46 -4.02 -59.08
C ASP A 17 2.47 -3.52 -60.14
N GLU A 18 2.07 -4.38 -61.08
CA GLU A 18 0.96 -4.11 -62.01
C GLU A 18 -0.37 -3.90 -61.27
N ALA A 19 -0.66 -4.72 -60.26
CA ALA A 19 -1.85 -4.57 -59.42
C ALA A 19 -1.86 -3.24 -58.65
N TYR A 20 -0.70 -2.80 -58.17
CA TYR A 20 -0.56 -1.51 -57.48
C TYR A 20 -0.82 -0.35 -58.43
N LYS A 21 -0.28 -0.43 -59.66
CA LYS A 21 -0.47 0.59 -60.69
C LYS A 21 -1.94 0.73 -61.09
N MET A 22 -2.63 -0.38 -61.36
CA MET A 22 -4.08 -0.37 -61.65
C MET A 22 -4.90 0.24 -60.51
N TRP A 23 -4.50 -0.02 -59.26
CA TRP A 23 -5.15 0.57 -58.09
C TRP A 23 -4.89 2.09 -57.99
N LEU A 24 -3.66 2.54 -58.24
CA LEU A 24 -3.26 3.95 -58.22
C LEU A 24 -3.92 4.76 -59.35
N ASP A 25 -3.94 4.23 -60.57
CA ASP A 25 -4.56 4.87 -61.75
C ASP A 25 -6.07 5.12 -61.54
N SER A 26 -6.71 4.27 -60.71
CA SER A 26 -8.12 4.43 -60.32
C SER A 26 -8.35 5.34 -59.11
N ASN A 27 -7.29 5.97 -58.60
CA ASN A 27 -7.28 6.72 -57.34
C ASN A 27 -7.89 5.92 -56.17
N GLY A 28 -7.62 4.61 -56.16
CA GLY A 28 -8.08 3.65 -55.16
C GLY A 28 -9.55 3.23 -55.23
N LYS A 29 -10.28 3.58 -56.31
CA LYS A 29 -11.71 3.28 -56.49
C LYS A 29 -12.00 1.92 -57.11
N THR A 30 -11.05 1.32 -57.82
CA THR A 30 -11.26 -0.01 -58.44
C THR A 30 -11.36 -1.10 -57.38
N LYS A 31 -12.34 -2.00 -57.52
CA LYS A 31 -12.51 -3.14 -56.62
C LYS A 31 -11.37 -4.14 -56.82
N LEU A 32 -10.87 -4.72 -55.72
CA LEU A 32 -9.75 -5.67 -55.79
C LEU A 32 -10.10 -6.94 -56.58
N LYS A 33 -11.39 -7.31 -56.61
CA LYS A 33 -11.88 -8.41 -57.44
C LYS A 33 -11.65 -8.16 -58.93
N ASP A 34 -11.86 -6.93 -59.40
CA ASP A 34 -11.71 -6.58 -60.81
C ASP A 34 -10.23 -6.55 -61.22
N ILE A 35 -9.35 -6.05 -60.32
CA ILE A 35 -7.88 -6.11 -60.48
C ILE A 35 -7.41 -7.58 -60.51
N ALA A 36 -7.96 -8.42 -59.64
CA ALA A 36 -7.63 -9.84 -59.57
C ALA A 36 -8.04 -10.59 -60.85
N SER A 37 -9.24 -10.30 -61.37
CA SER A 37 -9.71 -10.82 -62.65
C SER A 37 -8.84 -10.37 -63.82
N ALA A 38 -8.42 -9.11 -63.87
CA ALA A 38 -7.56 -8.58 -64.94
C ALA A 38 -6.16 -9.21 -64.96
N LEU A 39 -5.60 -9.56 -63.80
CA LEU A 39 -4.24 -10.13 -63.67
C LEU A 39 -4.21 -11.67 -63.58
N GLY A 40 -5.39 -12.30 -63.60
CA GLY A 40 -5.54 -13.76 -63.46
C GLY A 40 -5.02 -14.27 -62.12
N VAL A 41 -5.22 -13.52 -61.03
CA VAL A 41 -4.83 -13.89 -59.66
C VAL A 41 -6.06 -13.96 -58.76
N SER A 42 -5.92 -14.54 -57.57
CA SER A 42 -7.02 -14.55 -56.61
C SER A 42 -7.19 -13.17 -55.95
N GLU A 43 -8.43 -12.80 -55.64
CA GLU A 43 -8.72 -11.58 -54.88
C GLU A 43 -8.01 -11.57 -53.52
N SER A 44 -7.90 -12.73 -52.88
CA SER A 44 -7.14 -12.91 -51.63
C SER A 44 -5.66 -12.54 -51.77
N GLN A 45 -5.06 -12.81 -52.92
CA GLN A 45 -3.66 -12.48 -53.20
C GLN A 45 -3.47 -10.97 -53.39
N VAL A 46 -4.36 -10.30 -54.13
CA VAL A 46 -4.33 -8.84 -54.28
C VAL A 46 -4.56 -8.14 -52.93
N ARG A 47 -5.49 -8.68 -52.11
CA ARG A 47 -5.74 -8.17 -50.75
C ARG A 47 -4.51 -8.34 -49.84
N LYS A 48 -3.77 -9.44 -49.96
CA LYS A 48 -2.50 -9.66 -49.24
C LYS A 48 -1.44 -8.64 -49.65
N TRP A 49 -1.27 -8.40 -50.95
CA TRP A 49 -0.32 -7.39 -51.46
C TRP A 49 -0.66 -5.98 -50.98
N LYS A 50 -1.94 -5.61 -51.09
CA LYS A 50 -2.45 -4.32 -50.61
C LYS A 50 -2.14 -4.06 -49.13
N ASN A 51 -2.25 -5.10 -48.28
CA ASN A 51 -1.92 -5.02 -46.86
C ASN A 51 -0.40 -4.91 -46.64
N LEU A 52 0.38 -5.78 -47.29
CA LEU A 52 1.82 -5.88 -47.11
C LEU A 52 2.56 -4.60 -47.57
N ASP A 53 2.08 -3.98 -48.65
CA ASP A 53 2.62 -2.73 -49.20
C ASP A 53 1.91 -1.47 -48.67
N LYS A 54 0.91 -1.62 -47.79
CA LYS A 54 0.16 -0.51 -47.19
C LYS A 54 -0.39 0.49 -48.22
N TRP A 55 -1.01 0.01 -49.32
CA TRP A 55 -1.53 0.90 -50.38
C TRP A 55 -2.55 1.93 -49.85
N ASN A 56 -3.26 1.60 -48.75
CA ASN A 56 -4.21 2.47 -48.05
C ASN A 56 -3.64 2.97 -46.70
N SER A 57 -2.49 3.63 -46.68
CA SER A 57 -1.81 4.02 -45.42
C SER A 57 -2.55 5.02 -44.52
N ASN A 58 -3.77 5.48 -44.88
CA ASN A 58 -4.56 6.43 -44.08
C ASN A 58 -5.96 5.95 -43.63
N VAL A 59 -6.28 4.66 -43.63
CA VAL A 59 -7.58 4.19 -43.11
C VAL A 59 -7.45 2.88 -42.33
N THR A 60 -7.26 2.99 -41.00
CA THR A 60 -7.99 2.25 -39.94
C THR A 60 -7.38 2.55 -38.56
N ASN A 61 -7.82 3.64 -37.92
CA ASN A 61 -7.95 3.72 -36.45
C ASN A 61 -9.37 3.31 -35.99
N GLN A 62 -10.04 2.45 -36.76
CA GLN A 62 -11.34 1.88 -36.38
C GLN A 62 -11.23 0.36 -36.30
N PRO A 63 -11.41 -0.26 -35.11
CA PRO A 63 -11.26 -1.69 -34.92
C PRO A 63 -12.57 -2.40 -35.29
N ASN A 64 -12.95 -2.39 -36.57
CA ASN A 64 -14.07 -3.21 -37.04
C ASN A 64 -13.53 -4.54 -37.60
N GLY A 65 -12.86 -5.29 -36.72
CA GLY A 65 -12.52 -6.69 -36.93
C GLY A 65 -13.51 -7.56 -36.16
N ASN A 66 -14.44 -8.19 -36.87
CA ASN A 66 -15.28 -9.26 -36.31
C ASN A 66 -14.41 -10.48 -36.03
N VAL A 67 -13.69 -10.46 -34.90
CA VAL A 67 -12.92 -11.59 -34.37
C VAL A 67 -13.71 -12.15 -33.19
N THR A 68 -13.99 -13.45 -33.27
CA THR A 68 -14.71 -14.23 -32.27
C THR A 68 -14.25 -13.92 -30.84
N LYS A 69 -15.18 -13.37 -30.03
CA LYS A 69 -14.98 -13.14 -28.59
C LYS A 69 -14.78 -14.48 -27.87
N ARG A 70 -13.53 -14.95 -27.77
CA ARG A 70 -13.16 -15.87 -26.69
C ARG A 70 -13.03 -15.04 -25.42
N LYS A 71 -13.98 -15.20 -24.49
CA LYS A 71 -13.93 -14.60 -23.15
C LYS A 71 -12.66 -15.08 -22.43
N ARG A 72 -11.61 -14.26 -22.43
CA ARG A 72 -10.62 -14.23 -21.36
C ARG A 72 -10.80 -12.89 -20.66
N GLY A 73 -11.08 -12.96 -19.35
CA GLY A 73 -11.46 -11.81 -18.52
C GLY A 73 -10.48 -10.66 -18.68
N GLY A 74 -10.94 -9.60 -19.34
CA GLY A 74 -10.24 -8.34 -19.49
C GLY A 74 -11.01 -7.26 -18.75
N ARG A 75 -10.42 -6.78 -17.67
CA ARG A 75 -10.84 -5.63 -16.85
C ARG A 75 -11.31 -4.47 -17.75
N GLN A 76 -12.50 -3.93 -17.48
CA GLN A 76 -13.01 -2.73 -18.17
C GLN A 76 -11.94 -1.64 -18.09
N ARG A 77 -11.45 -1.20 -19.26
CA ARG A 77 -10.71 0.06 -19.38
C ARG A 77 -11.73 1.17 -19.15
N ASN A 78 -11.66 1.81 -18.00
CA ASN A 78 -12.36 3.07 -17.77
C ASN A 78 -11.66 4.12 -18.63
N ASP A 79 -12.44 4.84 -19.43
CA ASP A 79 -11.97 6.02 -20.15
C ASP A 79 -11.36 7.04 -19.19
N ASP A 80 -10.30 7.66 -19.68
CA ASP A 80 -9.35 8.53 -19.01
C ASP A 80 -9.99 9.74 -18.31
N LYS A 81 -10.21 9.62 -16.99
CA LYS A 81 -9.92 10.75 -16.09
C LYS A 81 -8.49 10.55 -15.63
N VAL A 82 -7.56 11.18 -16.34
CA VAL A 82 -6.19 11.32 -15.84
C VAL A 82 -6.29 12.00 -14.49
N ASP A 83 -5.68 11.39 -13.49
CA ASP A 83 -5.62 11.95 -12.14
C ASP A 83 -4.99 13.36 -12.24
N PRO A 84 -5.60 14.43 -11.70
CA PRO A 84 -5.02 15.78 -11.78
C PRO A 84 -3.58 15.85 -11.25
N ALA A 85 -3.21 14.95 -10.32
CA ALA A 85 -1.83 14.82 -9.85
C ALA A 85 -0.88 14.26 -10.91
N VAL A 86 -1.35 13.40 -11.81
CA VAL A 86 -0.56 12.90 -12.96
C VAL A 86 -0.35 14.01 -13.98
N GLU A 87 -1.36 14.84 -14.23
CA GLU A 87 -1.26 15.96 -15.19
C GLU A 87 -0.24 17.02 -14.73
N GLN A 88 -0.25 17.39 -13.43
CA GLN A 88 0.72 18.33 -12.86
C GLN A 88 2.18 17.83 -12.93
N VAL A 89 2.42 16.53 -12.78
CA VAL A 89 3.77 15.95 -12.87
C VAL A 89 4.27 15.96 -14.31
N VAL A 90 3.36 15.75 -15.28
CA VAL A 90 3.69 15.79 -16.71
C VAL A 90 4.15 17.19 -17.13
N GLU A 91 3.59 18.24 -16.53
CA GLU A 91 3.96 19.64 -16.78
C GLU A 91 5.30 20.07 -16.17
N ASN A 92 5.88 19.33 -15.22
CA ASN A 92 7.15 19.72 -14.58
C ASN A 92 8.33 19.66 -15.58
N THR A 93 8.84 20.80 -16.07
CA THR A 93 9.93 20.82 -17.06
C THR A 93 11.32 20.53 -16.47
N GLU A 94 11.46 20.49 -15.14
CA GLU A 94 12.76 20.32 -14.48
C GLU A 94 13.20 18.86 -14.34
N LEU A 95 12.26 17.93 -14.48
CA LEU A 95 12.49 16.49 -14.42
C LEU A 95 12.40 15.85 -15.80
N THR A 96 13.27 14.87 -16.05
CA THR A 96 13.15 14.00 -17.22
C THR A 96 11.90 13.11 -17.11
N ASP A 97 11.39 12.62 -18.25
CA ASP A 97 10.21 11.75 -18.26
C ASP A 97 10.37 10.49 -17.40
N LYS A 98 11.57 9.92 -17.35
CA LYS A 98 11.86 8.77 -16.49
C LYS A 98 11.86 9.14 -15.00
N GLN A 99 12.31 10.34 -14.64
CA GLN A 99 12.25 10.84 -13.27
C GLN A 99 10.82 11.15 -12.83
N LYS A 100 10.01 11.76 -13.71
CA LYS A 100 8.57 11.96 -13.50
C LYS A 100 7.86 10.63 -13.26
N LEU A 101 8.10 9.66 -14.15
CA LEU A 101 7.54 8.33 -14.06
C LEU A 101 7.97 7.59 -12.79
N PHE A 102 9.22 7.79 -12.38
CA PHE A 102 9.72 7.31 -11.09
C PHE A 102 8.96 7.93 -9.91
N CYS A 103 8.75 9.24 -9.88
CA CYS A 103 7.99 9.92 -8.82
C CYS A 103 6.57 9.38 -8.70
N LEU A 104 5.87 9.23 -9.84
CA LEU A 104 4.52 8.67 -9.90
C LEU A 104 4.45 7.23 -9.37
N TYR A 105 5.39 6.36 -9.80
CA TYR A 105 5.44 4.99 -9.28
C TYR A 105 5.81 4.95 -7.80
N TYR A 106 6.72 5.82 -7.35
CA TYR A 106 7.17 5.85 -5.98
C TYR A 106 6.03 6.23 -5.03
N ILE A 107 5.25 7.27 -5.31
CA ILE A 107 4.10 7.67 -4.48
C ILE A 107 3.04 6.57 -4.39
N ARG A 108 2.94 5.73 -5.43
CA ARG A 108 2.01 4.58 -5.43
C ARG A 108 2.49 3.41 -4.58
N CYS A 109 3.79 3.16 -4.46
CA CYS A 109 4.30 1.93 -3.83
C CYS A 109 5.34 2.12 -2.71
N PHE A 110 5.76 3.35 -2.44
CA PHE A 110 6.78 3.75 -1.46
C PHE A 110 8.04 2.87 -1.46
N ASN A 111 8.41 2.35 -2.64
CA ASN A 111 9.53 1.45 -2.80
C ASN A 111 10.39 1.92 -3.98
N ALA A 112 11.58 2.44 -3.65
CA ALA A 112 12.49 3.05 -4.62
C ALA A 112 12.92 2.06 -5.71
N THR A 113 13.29 0.84 -5.33
CA THR A 113 13.71 -0.21 -6.26
C THR A 113 12.59 -0.59 -7.23
N LYS A 114 11.36 -0.78 -6.74
CA LYS A 114 10.20 -1.12 -7.59
C LYS A 114 9.83 0.05 -8.52
N ALA A 115 9.87 1.28 -8.01
CA ALA A 115 9.58 2.47 -8.79
C ALA A 115 10.62 2.68 -9.90
N TYR A 116 11.91 2.55 -9.56
CA TYR A 116 13.01 2.69 -10.51
C TYR A 116 12.96 1.62 -11.60
N LYS A 117 12.76 0.36 -11.21
CA LYS A 117 12.62 -0.76 -12.15
C LYS A 117 11.50 -0.53 -13.17
N LYS A 118 10.37 0.02 -12.72
CA LYS A 118 9.22 0.34 -13.60
C LYS A 118 9.44 1.57 -14.47
N ALA A 119 10.11 2.59 -13.96
CA ALA A 119 10.34 3.83 -14.69
C ALA A 119 11.47 3.74 -15.72
N TYR A 120 12.49 2.92 -15.43
CA TYR A 120 13.70 2.79 -16.24
C TYR A 120 13.79 1.46 -16.99
N GLU A 121 12.86 0.53 -16.75
CA GLU A 121 12.78 -0.80 -17.40
C GLU A 121 14.09 -1.59 -17.33
N CYS A 122 14.78 -1.53 -16.18
CA CYS A 122 16.09 -2.14 -15.98
C CYS A 122 16.04 -3.45 -15.15
N SER A 123 17.21 -4.09 -14.99
CA SER A 123 17.35 -5.23 -14.09
C SER A 123 17.08 -4.84 -12.63
N TYR A 124 16.81 -5.84 -11.79
CA TYR A 124 16.54 -5.62 -10.38
C TYR A 124 17.77 -5.07 -9.64
N GLU A 125 18.95 -5.60 -9.95
CA GLU A 125 20.24 -5.21 -9.38
C GLU A 125 20.52 -3.74 -9.68
N THR A 126 20.32 -3.34 -10.94
CA THR A 126 20.46 -1.96 -11.39
C THR A 126 19.48 -1.04 -10.65
N ALA A 127 18.23 -1.46 -10.49
CA ALA A 127 17.22 -0.67 -9.81
C ALA A 127 17.48 -0.53 -8.30
N MET A 128 18.05 -1.54 -7.66
CA MET A 128 18.37 -1.52 -6.23
C MET A 128 19.45 -0.49 -5.93
N VAL A 129 20.51 -0.47 -6.74
CA VAL A 129 21.63 0.47 -6.57
C VAL A 129 21.20 1.90 -6.86
N ASN A 130 20.47 2.12 -7.96
CA ASN A 130 20.17 3.47 -8.42
C ASN A 130 18.89 4.07 -7.81
N GLY A 131 17.93 3.23 -7.38
CA GLY A 131 16.64 3.69 -6.88
C GLY A 131 16.75 4.63 -5.67
N TYR A 132 17.58 4.27 -4.69
CA TYR A 132 17.84 5.13 -3.53
C TYR A 132 18.69 6.36 -3.89
N GLY A 133 19.63 6.21 -4.83
CA GLY A 133 20.41 7.33 -5.34
C GLY A 133 19.53 8.42 -5.95
N LEU A 134 18.48 8.01 -6.68
CA LEU A 134 17.55 8.95 -7.32
C LEU A 134 16.72 9.75 -6.30
N LEU A 135 16.41 9.17 -5.14
CA LEU A 135 15.73 9.89 -4.05
C LEU A 135 16.59 11.01 -3.41
N ARG A 136 17.91 10.97 -3.60
CA ARG A 136 18.82 12.04 -3.13
C ARG A 136 18.87 13.23 -4.07
N ASN A 137 18.37 13.09 -5.30
CA ASN A 137 18.30 14.21 -6.23
C ASN A 137 17.28 15.24 -5.73
N THR A 138 17.73 16.48 -5.53
CA THR A 138 16.93 17.55 -4.93
C THR A 138 15.59 17.76 -5.65
N LYS A 139 15.60 17.81 -6.99
CA LYS A 139 14.40 18.02 -7.80
C LYS A 139 13.40 16.86 -7.69
N VAL A 140 13.91 15.63 -7.68
CA VAL A 140 13.08 14.43 -7.50
C VAL A 140 12.46 14.42 -6.10
N LYS A 141 13.24 14.78 -5.08
CA LYS A 141 12.77 14.86 -3.69
C LYS A 141 11.66 15.90 -3.55
N GLU A 142 11.86 17.09 -4.11
CA GLU A 142 10.87 18.18 -4.11
C GLU A 142 9.57 17.77 -4.80
N GLU A 143 9.63 17.12 -5.96
CA GLU A 143 8.43 16.64 -6.67
C GLU A 143 7.71 15.54 -5.88
N ILE A 144 8.43 14.62 -5.24
CA ILE A 144 7.84 13.61 -4.36
C ILE A 144 7.15 14.27 -3.15
N LEU A 145 7.76 15.30 -2.54
CA LEU A 145 7.14 16.04 -1.44
C LEU A 145 5.87 16.78 -1.92
N ARG A 146 5.93 17.44 -3.07
CA ARG A 146 4.76 18.07 -3.69
C ARG A 146 3.64 17.07 -3.96
N LEU A 147 3.97 15.89 -4.49
CA LEU A 147 2.98 14.83 -4.74
C LEU A 147 2.38 14.27 -3.44
N LYS A 148 3.18 14.14 -2.37
CA LYS A 148 2.67 13.79 -1.03
C LYS A 148 1.72 14.85 -0.52
N GLN A 149 2.09 16.13 -0.62
CA GLN A 149 1.24 17.23 -0.18
C GLN A 149 -0.05 17.30 -1.00
N ASN A 150 0.02 17.13 -2.31
CA ASN A 150 -1.16 17.05 -3.18
C ASN A 150 -2.05 15.86 -2.84
N ARG A 151 -1.46 14.71 -2.48
CA ARG A 151 -2.22 13.54 -2.02
C ARG A 151 -2.90 13.78 -0.68
N LEU A 152 -2.20 14.36 0.28
CA LEU A 152 -2.74 14.79 1.58
C LEU A 152 -3.90 15.78 1.38
N ASN A 153 -3.67 16.85 0.63
CA ASN A 153 -4.69 17.86 0.29
C ASN A 153 -5.90 17.25 -0.45
N ARG A 154 -5.68 16.25 -1.31
CA ARG A 154 -6.77 15.54 -2.02
C ARG A 154 -7.53 14.57 -1.12
N GLU A 155 -6.85 13.93 -0.18
CA GLU A 155 -7.44 13.09 0.85
C GLU A 155 -8.08 13.94 1.98
N MET A 156 -8.01 15.28 1.88
CA MET A 156 -8.45 16.26 2.90
C MET A 156 -7.79 16.01 4.26
N LEU A 157 -6.55 15.52 4.24
CA LEU A 157 -5.75 15.28 5.44
C LEU A 157 -4.69 16.37 5.55
N ASP A 158 -4.71 17.14 6.63
CA ASP A 158 -3.70 18.12 6.99
C ASP A 158 -2.89 17.67 8.23
N GLU A 159 -1.93 18.50 8.65
CA GLU A 159 -1.08 18.22 9.82
C GLU A 159 -1.90 18.09 11.11
N SER A 160 -3.05 18.76 11.19
CA SER A 160 -3.97 18.66 12.32
C SER A 160 -4.79 17.37 12.31
N ASP A 161 -5.03 16.77 11.14
CA ASP A 161 -5.61 15.43 11.03
C ASP A 161 -4.64 14.34 11.50
N ILE A 162 -3.35 14.48 11.20
CA ILE A 162 -2.31 13.60 11.77
C ILE A 162 -2.30 13.75 13.30
N PHE A 163 -2.36 14.98 13.79
CA PHE A 163 -2.47 15.24 15.23
C PHE A 163 -3.73 14.60 15.83
N GLN A 164 -4.86 14.65 15.12
CA GLN A 164 -6.10 14.00 15.54
C GLN A 164 -5.94 12.49 15.64
N TRP A 165 -5.28 11.82 14.70
CA TRP A 165 -5.04 10.37 14.79
C TRP A 165 -4.21 10.00 16.00
N TYR A 166 -3.15 10.76 16.32
CA TYR A 166 -2.38 10.52 17.52
C TYR A 166 -3.19 10.81 18.79
N LEU A 167 -4.04 11.85 18.77
CA LEU A 167 -4.96 12.14 19.87
C LEU A 167 -5.98 11.01 20.07
N ASP A 168 -6.49 10.42 18.99
CA ASP A 168 -7.39 9.27 18.99
C ASP A 168 -6.73 8.03 19.59
N ILE A 169 -5.47 7.76 19.26
CA ILE A 169 -4.67 6.71 19.90
C ILE A 169 -4.48 7.00 21.39
N ALA A 170 -4.13 8.24 21.74
CA ALA A 170 -3.86 8.61 23.13
C ALA A 170 -5.12 8.49 24.01
N ARG A 171 -6.32 8.75 23.47
CA ARG A 171 -7.58 8.67 24.20
C ARG A 171 -8.28 7.31 24.14
N ALA A 172 -7.85 6.40 23.25
CA ALA A 172 -8.48 5.10 23.08
C ALA A 172 -8.57 4.31 24.41
N ASP A 173 -9.75 3.78 24.72
CA ASP A 173 -10.00 2.88 25.85
C ASP A 173 -10.24 1.46 25.31
N ILE A 174 -9.53 0.48 25.88
CA ILE A 174 -9.67 -0.94 25.51
C ILE A 174 -11.10 -1.46 25.70
N LYS A 175 -11.88 -0.90 26.64
CA LYS A 175 -13.28 -1.25 26.88
C LYS A 175 -14.21 -0.90 25.72
N ASP A 176 -13.80 0.01 24.83
CA ASP A 176 -14.57 0.31 23.63
C ASP A 176 -14.50 -0.84 22.62
N TYR A 177 -13.46 -1.67 22.69
CA TYR A 177 -13.17 -2.73 21.71
C TYR A 177 -13.50 -4.13 22.21
N VAL A 178 -13.46 -4.37 23.51
CA VAL A 178 -13.62 -5.70 24.09
C VAL A 178 -14.68 -5.77 25.18
N GLU A 179 -15.35 -6.92 25.24
CA GLU A 179 -16.21 -7.33 26.33
C GLU A 179 -15.47 -8.41 27.11
N PHE A 180 -15.17 -8.14 28.38
CA PHE A 180 -14.44 -9.07 29.23
C PHE A 180 -15.09 -9.17 30.60
N GLY A 181 -14.97 -10.36 31.19
CA GLY A 181 -15.64 -10.68 32.44
C GLY A 181 -15.23 -12.05 32.95
N ASN A 182 -16.00 -12.57 33.90
CA ASN A 182 -15.79 -13.90 34.44
C ASN A 182 -17.10 -14.69 34.33
N GLU A 183 -17.01 -15.91 33.84
CA GLU A 183 -18.14 -16.84 33.76
C GLU A 183 -17.88 -18.03 34.68
N GLU A 184 -18.92 -18.51 35.35
CA GLU A 184 -18.87 -19.73 36.15
C GLU A 184 -19.26 -20.91 35.27
N ILE A 185 -18.33 -21.86 35.08
CA ILE A 185 -18.59 -23.09 34.34
C ILE A 185 -18.49 -24.30 35.27
N SER A 186 -19.45 -25.20 35.15
CA SER A 186 -19.44 -26.50 35.83
C SER A 186 -18.53 -27.46 35.06
N VAL A 187 -17.46 -27.92 35.71
CA VAL A 187 -16.52 -28.89 35.16
C VAL A 187 -16.58 -30.17 35.98
N THR A 188 -16.78 -31.30 35.31
CA THR A 188 -16.77 -32.62 35.95
C THR A 188 -15.34 -33.16 35.97
N ASP A 189 -14.84 -33.52 37.14
CA ASP A 189 -13.53 -34.17 37.27
C ASP A 189 -13.59 -35.63 36.77
N LYS A 190 -12.43 -36.26 36.55
CA LYS A 190 -12.28 -37.66 36.13
C LYS A 190 -12.97 -38.67 37.04
N GLN A 191 -13.37 -38.25 38.25
CA GLN A 191 -14.06 -39.05 39.27
C GLN A 191 -15.59 -38.83 39.27
N GLY A 192 -16.12 -37.98 38.39
CA GLY A 192 -17.56 -37.74 38.26
C GLY A 192 -18.12 -36.65 39.18
N ASN A 193 -17.27 -35.98 39.97
CA ASN A 193 -17.68 -34.87 40.82
C ASN A 193 -17.72 -33.56 40.02
N GLU A 194 -18.78 -32.78 40.16
CA GLU A 194 -18.90 -31.46 39.53
C GLU A 194 -18.28 -30.38 40.42
N HIS A 195 -17.42 -29.55 39.83
CA HIS A 195 -16.85 -28.36 40.46
C HIS A 195 -17.18 -27.13 39.62
N THR A 196 -17.60 -26.06 40.27
CA THR A 196 -17.74 -24.75 39.61
C THR A 196 -16.38 -24.06 39.61
N ILE A 197 -15.89 -23.70 38.42
CA ILE A 197 -14.70 -22.87 38.29
C ILE A 197 -15.07 -21.55 37.61
N LYS A 198 -14.43 -20.47 38.07
CA LYS A 198 -14.56 -19.14 37.50
C LYS A 198 -13.51 -18.96 36.39
N VAL A 199 -13.96 -18.75 35.16
CA VAL A 199 -13.09 -18.60 33.99
C VAL A 199 -13.24 -17.19 33.43
N SER A 200 -12.12 -16.50 33.27
CA SER A 200 -12.09 -15.19 32.61
C SER A 200 -12.37 -15.34 31.12
N ASN A 201 -13.29 -14.52 30.61
CA ASN A 201 -13.64 -14.46 29.19
C ASN A 201 -13.27 -13.08 28.63
N VAL A 202 -12.80 -13.07 27.38
CA VAL A 202 -12.51 -11.85 26.60
C VAL A 202 -13.00 -12.07 25.18
N ASN A 203 -13.98 -11.26 24.79
CA ASN A 203 -14.56 -11.21 23.46
C ASN A 203 -14.29 -9.84 22.83
N ILE A 204 -14.05 -9.82 21.52
CA ILE A 204 -14.02 -8.58 20.74
C ILE A 204 -15.46 -8.22 20.34
N LYS A 205 -15.81 -6.94 20.41
CA LYS A 205 -17.11 -6.43 19.93
C LYS A 205 -17.23 -6.59 18.41
N ASN A 206 -18.45 -6.43 17.89
CA ASN A 206 -18.69 -6.58 16.45
C ASN A 206 -17.89 -5.56 15.63
N ASP A 207 -17.51 -5.93 14.40
CA ASP A 207 -16.74 -5.08 13.49
C ASP A 207 -17.42 -3.72 13.22
N ARG A 208 -18.75 -3.66 13.31
CA ARG A 208 -19.52 -2.42 13.12
C ARG A 208 -19.52 -1.49 14.34
N GLU A 209 -19.08 -1.98 15.49
CA GLU A 209 -19.12 -1.27 16.77
C GLU A 209 -17.74 -0.77 17.22
N VAL A 210 -16.68 -1.17 16.52
CA VAL A 210 -15.30 -0.85 16.87
C VAL A 210 -14.61 -0.04 15.78
N ASP A 211 -13.74 0.88 16.18
CA ASP A 211 -12.86 1.57 15.24
C ASP A 211 -11.63 0.72 14.92
N GLY A 212 -11.67 0.02 13.79
CA GLY A 212 -10.56 -0.82 13.35
C GLY A 212 -9.23 -0.07 13.12
N ILE A 213 -9.24 1.26 12.98
CA ILE A 213 -8.01 2.07 12.80
C ILE A 213 -7.17 2.05 14.08
N LEU A 214 -7.82 2.00 15.23
CA LEU A 214 -7.21 2.01 16.55
C LEU A 214 -6.89 0.59 17.07
N ILE A 215 -6.89 -0.41 16.20
CA ILE A 215 -6.54 -1.80 16.54
C ILE A 215 -5.20 -2.15 15.89
N SER A 216 -4.20 -2.48 16.70
CA SER A 216 -2.88 -2.88 16.23
C SER A 216 -2.78 -4.38 15.94
N GLU A 217 -3.50 -5.21 16.68
CA GLU A 217 -3.50 -6.67 16.51
C GLU A 217 -4.83 -7.29 16.97
N ILE A 218 -5.34 -8.25 16.18
CA ILE A 218 -6.37 -9.22 16.61
C ILE A 218 -5.80 -10.61 16.35
N SER A 219 -5.68 -11.44 17.39
CA SER A 219 -5.25 -12.83 17.27
C SER A 219 -6.14 -13.76 18.08
N LYS A 220 -6.33 -15.00 17.61
CA LYS A 220 -7.06 -16.05 18.32
C LYS A 220 -6.10 -17.17 18.67
N GLY A 221 -5.79 -17.30 19.95
CA GLY A 221 -4.95 -18.36 20.51
C GLY A 221 -5.77 -19.56 20.97
N LYS A 222 -5.07 -20.52 21.60
CA LYS A 222 -5.72 -21.66 22.27
C LYS A 222 -6.55 -21.21 23.49
N ASP A 223 -6.11 -20.13 24.13
CA ASP A 223 -6.65 -19.63 25.39
C ASP A 223 -7.63 -18.44 25.22
N GLY A 224 -7.95 -18.06 23.97
CA GLY A 224 -8.93 -17.00 23.69
C GLY A 224 -8.49 -15.98 22.65
N VAL A 225 -9.22 -14.85 22.60
CA VAL A 225 -8.95 -13.73 21.70
C VAL A 225 -8.02 -12.72 22.37
N LYS A 226 -7.04 -12.25 21.62
CA LYS A 226 -6.10 -11.20 22.02
C LYS A 226 -6.31 -10.00 21.11
N VAL A 227 -6.53 -8.85 21.74
CA VAL A 227 -6.68 -7.56 21.06
C VAL A 227 -5.60 -6.64 21.60
N LYS A 228 -4.88 -5.96 20.70
CA LYS A 228 -3.94 -4.89 21.07
C LYS A 228 -4.38 -3.59 20.41
N LEU A 229 -4.27 -2.51 21.16
CA LEU A 229 -4.35 -1.15 20.62
C LEU A 229 -2.94 -0.63 20.29
N PRO A 230 -2.80 0.47 19.54
CA PRO A 230 -1.54 1.16 19.36
C PRO A 230 -0.96 1.66 20.69
N ASP A 231 0.34 1.94 20.67
CA ASP A 231 1.11 2.38 21.83
C ASP A 231 0.70 3.81 22.25
N LYS A 232 -0.11 3.88 23.31
CA LYS A 232 -0.64 5.14 23.84
C LYS A 232 0.45 6.09 24.31
N LEU A 233 1.51 5.59 24.95
CA LEU A 233 2.60 6.44 25.47
C LEU A 233 3.35 7.10 24.32
N LYS A 234 3.70 6.34 23.28
CA LYS A 234 4.34 6.92 22.09
C LYS A 234 3.47 7.96 21.40
N ALA A 235 2.15 7.77 21.39
CA ALA A 235 1.25 8.77 20.84
C ALA A 235 1.22 10.04 21.70
N MET A 236 1.24 9.91 23.02
CA MET A 236 1.31 11.05 23.94
C MET A 236 2.63 11.81 23.83
N ASP A 237 3.76 11.11 23.71
CA ASP A 237 5.08 11.72 23.48
C ASP A 237 5.08 12.52 22.17
N TRP A 238 4.55 11.92 21.09
CA TRP A 238 4.43 12.59 19.80
C TRP A 238 3.54 13.84 19.90
N ILE A 239 2.40 13.76 20.59
CA ILE A 239 1.51 14.90 20.83
C ILE A 239 2.25 16.02 21.57
N ALA A 240 3.00 15.69 22.63
CA ALA A 240 3.74 16.65 23.43
C ALA A 240 4.77 17.41 22.59
N ASP A 241 5.50 16.69 21.72
CA ASP A 241 6.49 17.27 20.81
C ASP A 241 5.87 18.11 19.68
N HIS A 242 4.61 17.85 19.33
CA HIS A 242 3.92 18.45 18.17
C HIS A 242 2.70 19.30 18.56
N MET A 243 2.67 19.83 19.78
CA MET A 243 1.58 20.67 20.28
C MET A 243 1.32 21.91 19.41
N ASN A 244 2.29 22.37 18.61
CA ASN A 244 2.12 23.46 17.64
C ASN A 244 1.14 23.11 16.50
N LEU A 245 0.95 21.82 16.19
CA LEU A 245 0.03 21.35 15.14
C LEU A 245 -1.44 21.27 15.61
N ALA A 246 -1.68 21.40 16.92
CA ALA A 246 -3.02 21.30 17.50
C ALA A 246 -3.89 22.52 17.16
N THR A 247 -5.09 22.25 16.67
CA THR A 247 -6.17 23.25 16.55
C THR A 247 -6.63 23.72 17.93
N GLU A 248 -7.30 24.88 17.99
CA GLU A 248 -7.86 25.40 19.25
C GLU A 248 -8.81 24.39 19.92
N LYS A 249 -9.63 23.68 19.14
CA LYS A 249 -10.53 22.65 19.64
C LYS A 249 -9.77 21.47 20.27
N GLN A 250 -8.73 20.97 19.61
CA GLN A 250 -7.90 19.87 20.12
C GLN A 250 -7.17 20.26 21.40
N ARG A 251 -6.68 21.51 21.50
CA ARG A 251 -6.05 22.04 22.72
C ARG A 251 -7.04 22.08 23.89
N ALA A 252 -8.25 22.59 23.65
CA ALA A 252 -9.31 22.63 24.65
C ALA A 252 -9.72 21.22 25.12
N GLU A 253 -9.79 20.25 24.21
CA GLU A 253 -10.09 18.85 24.55
C GLU A 253 -8.99 18.24 25.44
N ILE A 254 -7.72 18.46 25.11
CA ILE A 254 -6.58 18.01 25.93
C ILE A 254 -6.64 18.63 27.33
N GLU A 255 -6.97 19.93 27.42
CA GLU A 255 -7.09 20.62 28.70
C GLU A 255 -8.26 20.08 29.55
N GLN A 256 -9.41 19.81 28.93
CA GLN A 256 -10.54 19.15 29.60
C GLN A 256 -10.18 17.77 30.11
N MET A 257 -9.47 16.97 29.31
CA MET A 257 -8.99 15.65 29.74
C MET A 257 -8.09 15.77 30.97
N ARG A 258 -7.13 16.69 30.96
CA ARG A 258 -6.25 16.95 32.12
C ARG A 258 -7.04 17.36 33.36
N ALA A 259 -8.03 18.25 33.20
CA ALA A 259 -8.89 18.67 34.29
C ALA A 259 -9.73 17.51 34.87
N ASN A 260 -10.25 16.62 34.01
CA ASN A 260 -10.98 15.43 34.45
C ASN A 260 -10.06 14.43 35.18
N THR A 261 -8.85 14.22 34.67
CA THR A 261 -7.85 13.38 35.35
C THR A 261 -7.50 13.94 36.74
N GLU A 262 -7.29 15.25 36.85
CA GLU A 262 -6.96 15.89 38.13
C GLU A 262 -8.14 15.86 39.11
N ARG A 263 -9.38 16.02 38.63
CA ARG A 263 -10.59 15.83 39.45
C ARG A 263 -10.70 14.42 39.97
N LEU A 264 -10.58 13.42 39.07
CA LEU A 264 -10.64 12.02 39.45
C LEU A 264 -9.55 11.69 40.48
N ARG A 265 -8.33 12.20 40.26
CA ARG A 265 -7.23 12.08 41.22
C ARG A 265 -7.61 12.64 42.58
N ARG A 266 -8.18 13.86 42.63
CA ARG A 266 -8.63 14.49 43.88
C ARG A 266 -9.73 13.70 44.57
N ASP A 267 -10.73 13.25 43.83
CA ASP A 267 -11.83 12.45 44.37
C ASP A 267 -11.32 11.11 44.96
N PHE A 268 -10.29 10.50 44.37
CA PHE A 268 -9.60 9.33 44.92
C PHE A 268 -8.77 9.60 46.18
N PHE A 269 -8.33 10.84 46.42
CA PHE A 269 -7.57 11.22 47.62
C PHE A 269 -8.44 11.79 48.74
N ASP A 270 -9.68 12.20 48.44
CA ASP A 270 -10.65 12.73 49.41
C ASP A 270 -11.60 11.63 49.96
N GLU A 271 -11.55 10.39 49.45
CA GLU A 271 -12.19 9.19 50.03
C GLU A 271 -11.11 8.25 50.65
N GLU A 272 -10.83 8.40 51.96
CA GLU A 272 -9.95 7.48 52.71
C GLU A 272 -10.56 6.07 52.92
N GLU A 273 -9.67 5.08 53.08
CA GLU A 273 -9.91 3.74 53.65
C GLU A 273 -10.80 2.74 52.87
N ASP A 274 -10.29 2.17 51.78
CA ASP A 274 -10.19 0.70 51.61
C ASP A 274 -9.49 0.35 50.28
N GLY A 275 -8.47 -0.50 50.37
CA GLY A 275 -7.37 -0.58 49.41
C GLY A 275 -7.69 -1.13 48.02
N VAL A 276 -7.03 -0.55 47.02
CA VAL A 276 -6.47 -1.29 45.88
C VAL A 276 -5.10 -0.70 45.56
N GLU A 277 -4.04 -1.45 45.83
CA GLU A 277 -2.67 -1.11 45.44
C GLU A 277 -2.53 -1.41 43.93
N ILE A 278 -2.55 -0.36 43.10
CA ILE A 278 -2.23 -0.50 41.68
C ILE A 278 -0.70 -0.49 41.57
N VAL A 279 -0.09 -1.67 41.55
CA VAL A 279 1.33 -1.83 41.24
C VAL A 279 1.51 -1.54 39.75
N ASN A 280 1.96 -0.33 39.44
CA ASN A 280 2.60 -0.07 38.15
C ASN A 280 4.01 -0.66 38.22
N ASP A 281 4.20 -1.86 37.67
CA ASP A 281 5.52 -2.43 37.41
C ASP A 281 6.22 -1.62 36.30
N ALA A 282 6.73 -0.44 36.68
CA ALA A 282 7.82 0.21 35.98
C ALA A 282 9.07 -0.07 36.81
N GLU A 283 9.95 -0.93 36.30
CA GLU A 283 11.25 -1.24 36.89
C GLU A 283 11.97 0.07 37.28
N GLN A 284 12.07 0.32 38.58
CA GLN A 284 12.99 1.32 39.10
C GLN A 284 14.39 0.72 39.00
N GLU A 285 15.21 1.23 38.09
CA GLU A 285 16.65 0.98 38.09
C GLU A 285 17.23 1.56 39.40
N GLU A 286 17.33 0.73 40.44
CA GLU A 286 18.14 1.05 41.61
C GLU A 286 19.62 0.97 41.25
N THR A 287 20.24 2.15 41.16
CA THR A 287 21.68 2.33 41.14
C THR A 287 22.28 1.74 42.41
N ALA A 288 22.86 0.53 42.32
CA ALA A 288 23.57 -0.11 43.42
C ALA A 288 24.83 0.69 43.80
N GLY A 289 24.70 1.48 44.86
CA GLY A 289 25.78 2.11 45.58
C GLY A 289 26.66 1.08 46.29
N LYS A 290 27.96 1.25 46.07
CA LYS A 290 29.09 0.56 46.66
C LYS A 290 29.26 0.95 48.14
N ASP A 291 29.24 -0.01 49.07
CA ASP A 291 30.34 -0.22 50.04
C ASP A 291 30.12 -1.34 51.08
N ILE A 292 31.19 -2.13 51.22
CA ILE A 292 31.81 -2.73 52.43
C ILE A 292 30.98 -3.62 53.36
N GLY A 293 31.51 -4.83 53.57
CA GLY A 293 31.21 -5.64 54.74
C GLY A 293 31.94 -6.98 54.73
N ASP A 294 33.21 -6.95 55.10
CA ASP A 294 34.08 -8.09 55.43
C ASP A 294 33.34 -9.17 56.24
N HIS A 295 33.38 -10.44 55.82
CA HIS A 295 33.50 -11.56 56.77
C HIS A 295 33.96 -12.87 56.07
N HIS A 296 35.22 -13.16 56.36
CA HIS A 296 35.92 -14.44 56.34
C HIS A 296 35.06 -15.67 56.71
N LEU A 297 35.20 -16.79 55.98
CA LEU A 297 35.61 -18.10 56.52
C LEU A 297 35.71 -19.21 55.46
N GLU A 298 36.90 -19.81 55.46
CA GLU A 298 37.23 -21.22 55.28
C GLU A 298 36.99 -21.94 53.94
N VAL A 299 38.12 -22.09 53.24
CA VAL A 299 38.47 -23.20 52.35
C VAL A 299 38.36 -24.53 53.11
N SER A 300 37.60 -25.46 52.57
CA SER A 300 37.91 -26.89 52.68
C SER A 300 37.93 -27.46 51.27
N GLY A 301 39.11 -27.91 50.84
CA GLY A 301 39.22 -28.88 49.77
C GLY A 301 38.69 -30.24 50.26
N ASP A 302 38.23 -31.05 49.32
CA ASP A 302 38.83 -32.35 49.04
C ASP A 302 38.15 -32.98 47.82
N ILE A 303 39.00 -33.30 46.84
CA ILE A 303 39.01 -34.45 45.90
C ILE A 303 37.77 -34.65 45.00
#